data_AF-A0A925VFZ9-F1
#
_entry.id   AF-A0A925VFZ9-F1
#
_cell.length_a   1.000
_cell.length_b   1.000
_cell.length_c   1.000
_cell.angle_alpha   90.00
_cell.angle_beta   90.00
_cell.angle_gamma   90.00
#
_symmetry.space_group_name_H-M   'P 1'
#
loop_
_entity.id
_entity.type
_entity.pdbx_description
1 polymer ?
#
loop_
_entity_poly.entity_id
_entity_poly.type
_entity_poly.pdbx_seq_one_letter_code
_entity_poly.pdbx_strand_id
1 'polypeptide(L)'
;MAVTPTRPPVAILALGTAVPAHRMDQAVLGQRMAAELSAQPALARWMKRLYELSSIDTRYTVLPDAALPVGESRFSPGRPAA
;
A
#
# COMPACT_ATOMS: atom_id res chain seq x y z
N MET A 1 -15.51 -20.37 -54.60
CA MET A 1 -15.50 -19.16 -53.76
C MET A 1 -14.81 -19.50 -52.46
N ALA A 2 -13.67 -18.90 -52.16
CA ALA A 2 -12.96 -19.13 -50.90
C ALA A 2 -13.57 -18.24 -49.80
N VAL A 3 -14.04 -18.85 -48.71
CA VAL A 3 -14.45 -18.13 -47.50
C VAL A 3 -13.18 -17.84 -46.70
N THR A 4 -12.80 -16.57 -46.60
CA THR A 4 -11.76 -16.13 -45.66
C THR A 4 -12.37 -16.12 -44.26
N PRO A 5 -11.86 -16.86 -43.28
CA PRO A 5 -12.43 -16.84 -41.93
C PRO A 5 -12.19 -15.46 -41.31
N THR A 6 -13.28 -14.79 -40.92
CA THR A 6 -13.21 -13.55 -40.15
C THR A 6 -12.81 -13.89 -38.73
N ARG A 7 -11.67 -13.36 -38.27
CA ARG A 7 -11.26 -13.52 -36.88
C ARG A 7 -12.26 -12.76 -36.01
N PRO A 8 -12.88 -13.41 -35.00
CA PRO A 8 -13.78 -12.70 -34.10
C PRO A 8 -13.02 -11.57 -33.37
N PRO A 9 -13.71 -10.45 -33.07
CA PRO A 9 -13.08 -9.32 -32.38
C PRO A 9 -12.59 -9.73 -30.99
N VAL A 10 -11.46 -9.15 -30.57
CA VAL A 10 -10.92 -9.37 -29.22
C VAL A 10 -11.86 -8.75 -28.20
N ALA A 11 -12.24 -9.53 -27.19
CA ALA A 11 -13.12 -9.10 -26.10
C ALA A 11 -12.62 -9.65 -24.76
N ILE A 12 -12.87 -8.92 -23.67
CA ILE A 12 -12.67 -9.40 -22.31
C ILE A 12 -13.88 -10.26 -21.93
N LEU A 13 -13.67 -11.56 -21.74
CA LEU A 13 -14.75 -12.50 -21.39
C LEU A 13 -14.94 -12.63 -19.87
N ALA A 14 -13.91 -12.32 -19.08
CA ALA A 14 -13.97 -12.30 -17.62
C ALA A 14 -12.84 -11.43 -17.03
N LEU A 15 -13.08 -10.85 -15.86
CA LEU A 15 -12.08 -10.18 -15.03
C LEU A 15 -12.36 -10.49 -13.56
N GLY A 16 -11.31 -10.93 -12.84
CA GLY A 16 -11.37 -11.20 -11.41
C GLY A 16 -10.20 -10.53 -10.70
N THR A 17 -10.44 -10.00 -9.51
CA THR A 17 -9.42 -9.39 -8.66
C THR A 17 -9.54 -9.90 -7.22
N ALA A 18 -8.43 -9.87 -6.50
CA ALA A 18 -8.38 -10.18 -5.08
C ALA A 18 -7.30 -9.33 -4.41
N VAL A 19 -7.44 -9.11 -3.11
CA VAL A 19 -6.46 -8.40 -2.27
C VAL A 19 -6.14 -9.24 -1.03
N PRO A 20 -4.97 -9.04 -0.40
CA PRO A 20 -4.64 -9.67 0.88
C PRO A 20 -5.63 -9.33 2.01
N ALA A 21 -5.64 -10.12 3.07
CA ALA A 21 -6.62 -9.99 4.16
C ALA A 21 -6.41 -8.76 5.06
N HIS A 22 -5.19 -8.23 5.17
CA HIS A 22 -4.88 -7.18 6.14
C HIS A 22 -5.10 -5.79 5.52
N ARG A 23 -6.21 -5.15 5.89
CA ARG A 23 -6.57 -3.78 5.50
C ARG A 23 -5.89 -2.76 6.42
N MET A 24 -5.35 -1.69 5.84
CA MET A 24 -4.69 -0.60 6.54
C MET A 24 -5.28 0.74 6.13
N ASP A 25 -5.60 1.59 7.11
CA ASP A 25 -5.99 2.97 6.90
C ASP A 25 -4.76 3.85 6.68
N GLN A 26 -4.76 4.65 5.62
CA GLN A 26 -3.62 5.48 5.25
C GLN A 26 -3.31 6.56 6.28
N ALA A 27 -4.35 7.21 6.83
CA ALA A 27 -4.18 8.29 7.78
C ALA A 27 -3.60 7.76 9.10
N VAL A 28 -4.10 6.60 9.56
CA VAL A 28 -3.54 5.91 10.74
C VAL A 28 -2.09 5.50 10.52
N LEU A 29 -1.76 4.94 9.35
CA LEU A 29 -0.39 4.56 9.02
C LEU A 29 0.53 5.79 8.98
N GLY A 30 0.10 6.89 8.35
CA GLY A 30 0.87 8.13 8.26
C GLY A 30 1.17 8.75 9.63
N GLN A 31 0.19 8.73 10.55
CA GLN A 31 0.39 9.18 11.94
C GLN A 31 1.46 8.35 12.66
N ARG A 32 1.42 7.03 12.49
CA ARG A 32 2.38 6.11 13.12
C ARG A 32 3.78 6.28 12.57
N MET A 33 3.93 6.32 11.24
CA MET A 33 5.22 6.53 10.59
C MET A 33 5.87 7.87 11.01
N ALA A 34 5.05 8.92 11.19
CA ALA A 34 5.55 10.19 11.71
C ALA A 34 5.97 10.10 13.19
N ALA A 35 5.27 9.32 14.01
CA ALA A 35 5.62 9.10 15.41
C ALA A 35 6.97 8.37 15.58
N GLU A 36 7.29 7.42 14.69
CA GLU A 36 8.60 6.75 14.68
C GLU A 36 9.77 7.72 14.47
N LEU A 37 9.51 8.83 13.79
CA LEU A 37 10.48 9.85 13.43
C LEU A 37 10.50 11.02 14.41
N SER A 38 10.01 10.84 15.64
CA SER A 38 9.95 11.89 16.67
C SER A 38 11.29 12.58 16.94
N ALA A 39 12.41 11.85 16.83
CA ALA A 39 13.77 12.39 16.94
C ALA A 39 14.19 13.30 15.76
N GLN A 40 13.42 13.31 14.66
CA GLN A 40 13.68 14.08 13.43
C GLN A 40 12.43 14.88 13.02
N PRO A 41 12.10 16.00 13.70
CA PRO A 41 10.80 16.67 13.56
C PRO A 41 10.48 17.14 12.14
N ALA A 42 11.49 17.56 11.37
CA ALA A 42 11.30 17.94 9.97
C ALA A 42 10.89 16.74 9.11
N LEU A 43 11.55 15.60 9.30
CA LEU A 43 11.27 14.36 8.60
C LEU A 43 9.91 13.79 9.02
N ALA A 44 9.54 13.87 10.30
CA ALA A 44 8.22 13.47 10.79
C ALA A 44 7.07 14.25 10.13
N ARG A 45 7.19 15.59 10.04
CA ARG A 45 6.18 16.42 9.34
C ARG A 45 6.08 16.08 7.86
N TRP A 46 7.24 15.92 7.21
CA TRP A 46 7.28 15.53 5.80
C TRP A 46 6.63 14.16 5.57
N MET A 47 6.95 13.18 6.43
CA MET A 47 6.36 11.84 6.38
C MET A 47 4.84 11.90 6.54
N LYS A 48 4.33 12.61 7.55
CA LYS A 48 2.89 12.78 7.74
C LYS A 48 2.23 13.36 6.47
N ARG A 49 2.83 14.41 5.90
CA ARG A 49 2.27 15.09 4.72
C ARG A 49 2.30 14.22 3.47
N LEU A 50 3.34 13.39 3.31
CA LEU A 50 3.46 12.43 2.22
C LEU A 50 2.29 11.44 2.21
N TYR A 51 1.90 10.92 3.39
CA TYR A 51 0.76 10.02 3.52
C TYR A 51 -0.57 10.74 3.24
N GLU A 52 -0.76 11.95 3.79
CA GLU A 52 -1.97 12.75 3.56
C GLU A 52 -2.21 13.13 2.10
N LEU A 53 -1.14 13.41 1.34
CA LEU A 53 -1.23 13.86 -0.07
C LEU A 53 -1.19 12.72 -1.09
N SER A 54 -1.17 11.47 -0.64
CA SER A 54 -1.03 10.31 -1.53
C SER A 54 -2.28 9.94 -2.32
N SER A 55 -3.44 10.55 -2.03
CA SER A 55 -4.75 10.15 -2.57
C SER A 55 -5.09 8.67 -2.36
N ILE A 56 -4.47 8.03 -1.36
CA ILE A 56 -4.74 6.66 -0.95
C ILE A 56 -5.51 6.71 0.36
N ASP A 57 -6.68 6.09 0.42
CA ASP A 57 -7.42 5.94 1.68
C ASP A 57 -7.02 4.65 2.40
N THR A 58 -6.78 3.59 1.64
CA THR A 58 -6.62 2.24 2.18
C THR A 58 -5.61 1.43 1.38
N ARG A 59 -4.84 0.60 2.08
CA ARG A 59 -3.95 -0.40 1.49
C ARG A 59 -4.27 -1.79 2.02
N TYR A 60 -3.91 -2.81 1.24
CA TYR A 60 -3.96 -4.20 1.66
C TYR A 60 -2.56 -4.79 1.64
N THR A 61 -2.23 -5.60 2.64
CA THR A 61 -0.90 -6.19 2.80
C THR A 61 -0.99 -7.65 3.23
N VAL A 62 0.03 -8.43 2.88
CA VAL A 62 0.22 -9.80 3.39
C VAL A 62 0.86 -9.83 4.77
N LEU A 63 1.35 -8.68 5.24
CA LEU A 63 2.06 -8.53 6.51
C LEU A 63 1.06 -8.24 7.63
N PRO A 64 0.87 -9.16 8.60
CA PRO A 64 -0.04 -8.92 9.71
C PRO A 64 0.46 -7.82 10.66
N ASP A 65 1.78 -7.58 10.66
CA ASP A 65 2.47 -6.65 11.55
C ASP A 65 2.69 -5.25 10.95
N ALA A 66 2.41 -5.04 9.66
CA ALA A 66 2.68 -3.77 8.99
C ALA A 66 1.86 -2.60 9.57
N ALA A 67 0.74 -2.90 10.24
CA ALA A 67 -0.07 -1.94 10.97
C ALA A 67 0.14 -2.02 12.48
N LEU A 68 1.19 -2.65 12.99
CA LEU A 68 1.47 -2.64 14.41
C LEU A 68 2.13 -1.32 14.84
N PRO A 69 2.10 -1.00 16.15
CA PRO A 69 2.78 0.16 16.71
C PRO A 69 4.29 0.17 16.45
N VAL A 70 4.89 1.32 16.80
CA VAL A 70 6.31 1.64 16.60
C VAL A 70 7.22 0.57 17.21
N GLY A 71 8.11 0.00 16.39
CA GLY A 71 9.10 -0.99 16.82
C GLY A 71 8.60 -2.44 16.83
N GLU A 72 7.28 -2.66 16.68
CA GLU A 72 6.70 -4.00 16.57
C GLU A 72 6.72 -4.51 15.12
N SER A 73 6.54 -3.60 14.15
CA SER A 73 6.65 -3.93 12.73
C SER A 73 8.08 -4.31 12.35
N ARG A 74 8.22 -5.32 11.49
CA ARG A 74 9.49 -5.65 10.84
C ARG A 74 10.11 -4.44 10.10
N PHE A 75 9.28 -3.53 9.61
CA PHE A 75 9.68 -2.43 8.73
C PHE A 75 9.64 -1.05 9.39
N SER A 76 9.57 -0.99 10.72
CA SER A 76 9.65 0.29 11.43
C SER A 76 10.94 1.07 11.10
N PRO A 77 10.86 2.31 10.58
CA PRO A 77 11.97 3.25 10.54
C PRO A 77 12.93 3.17 11.74
N GLY A 78 14.23 3.03 11.45
CA GLY A 78 15.27 2.98 12.48
C GLY A 78 15.56 1.59 13.03
N ARG A 79 14.77 0.56 12.68
CA ARG A 79 15.12 -0.83 12.98
C ARG A 79 16.27 -1.30 12.08
N PRO A 80 17.33 -1.92 12.61
CA PRO A 80 18.37 -2.55 11.79
C PRO A 80 17.74 -3.61 10.87
N ALA A 81 18.12 -3.62 9.59
CA ALA A 81 17.81 -4.73 8.71
C ALA A 81 18.53 -5.97 9.26
N ALA A 82 17.76 -7.01 9.57
CA ALA A 82 18.30 -8.33 9.94
C ALA A 82 18.99 -8.99 8.75
#